data_AF-A0ABD3NVN5-F1
#
_entry.id   AF-A0ABD3NVN5-F1
#
_cell.length_a   1.000
_cell.length_b   1.000
_cell.length_c   1.000
_cell.angle_alpha   90.00
_cell.angle_beta   90.00
_cell.angle_gamma   90.00
#
_symmetry.space_group_name_H-M   'P 1'
#
loop_
_entity.id
_entity.type
_entity.pdbx_description
1 polymer ?
#
loop_
_entity_poly.entity_id
_entity_poly.type
_entity_poly.pdbx_seq_one_letter_code
_entity_poly.pdbx_strand_id
1 'polypeptide(L)'
;MRAPVPSSSSSCAAATTLLVASFLSWATAYTATTTTPGPPPPRGLGIPSTVSLGRATTCGRSRPPAHPSFASLSTSMSFSSSSSSSPFHVDESSPPDDSPTDVDGRDAPGRGRRRRIAILLCPAQFCVPADYAGLLDDIRARARDDDDSEIDVVASRVAPLPRTEWIKVARQLPTKDFLEANLNARATLGWYFDAMERALSELFAEASGGGGDDFDLCLIGHSIGGWVARAYLGGLSGSSTAVYRLAKTRLTSLVTLGTPHSSPRTALVDQTRGLLREVESTLGCTSKSLSDSGRVGIACVGSSGIGGKILTFEAEELIAAASYLPLIGRIGPDVRGDGIVPTDLAFMEHPARRVVIDGCAITGSAVRHAHVLPTPWNLLDGNAPSWSLPEGIIWYGSPGVLDFVKRGWLINDITSVVEFFLSIEFTLTLE
;
A
#
# COMPACT_ATOMS: atom_id res chain seq x y z
N MET A 1 -26.19 -39.71 -9.15
CA MET A 1 -25.05 -39.35 -10.02
C MET A 1 -24.46 -38.04 -9.50
N ARG A 2 -23.30 -38.09 -8.83
CA ARG A 2 -22.57 -36.87 -8.44
C ARG A 2 -21.77 -36.40 -9.66
N ALA A 3 -21.93 -35.13 -10.03
CA ALA A 3 -21.13 -34.51 -11.09
C ALA A 3 -19.64 -34.51 -10.68
N PRO A 4 -18.72 -34.67 -11.63
CA PRO A 4 -17.29 -34.67 -11.34
C PRO A 4 -16.84 -33.28 -10.87
N VAL A 5 -16.07 -33.26 -9.78
CA VAL A 5 -15.40 -32.06 -9.26
C VAL A 5 -14.29 -31.69 -10.26
N PRO A 6 -14.22 -30.44 -10.76
CA PRO A 6 -13.16 -30.03 -11.67
C PRO A 6 -11.81 -30.04 -10.94
N SER A 7 -10.76 -30.45 -11.65
CA SER A 7 -9.38 -30.46 -11.14
C SER A 7 -8.92 -29.06 -10.74
N SER A 8 -8.22 -28.94 -9.60
CA SER A 8 -7.76 -27.69 -9.00
C SER A 8 -6.92 -26.79 -9.92
N SER A 9 -6.25 -27.36 -10.92
CA SER A 9 -5.44 -26.62 -11.91
C SER A 9 -6.27 -25.74 -12.85
N SER A 10 -7.49 -26.15 -13.23
CA SER A 10 -8.30 -25.41 -14.21
C SER A 10 -8.98 -24.17 -13.61
N SER A 11 -9.35 -24.22 -12.32
CA SER A 11 -9.95 -23.07 -11.62
C SER A 11 -8.91 -21.99 -11.30
N CYS A 12 -7.66 -22.37 -11.05
CA CYS A 12 -6.55 -21.44 -10.75
C CYS A 12 -6.14 -20.62 -12.00
N ALA A 13 -6.08 -21.28 -13.16
CA ALA A 13 -5.80 -20.61 -14.43
C ALA A 13 -6.90 -19.61 -14.82
N ALA A 14 -8.17 -19.95 -14.60
CA ALA A 14 -9.31 -19.07 -14.90
C ALA A 14 -9.33 -17.81 -14.01
N ALA A 15 -9.09 -17.95 -12.71
CA ALA A 15 -9.01 -16.87 -11.74
C ALA A 15 -7.92 -15.84 -12.08
N THR A 16 -6.71 -16.35 -12.34
CA THR A 16 -5.53 -15.51 -12.62
C THR A 16 -5.63 -14.87 -14.01
N THR A 17 -6.22 -15.57 -14.99
CA THR A 17 -6.53 -15.01 -16.31
C THR A 17 -7.55 -13.87 -16.22
N LEU A 18 -8.55 -13.93 -15.35
CA LEU A 18 -9.51 -12.84 -15.12
C LEU A 18 -8.87 -11.61 -14.44
N LEU A 19 -7.93 -11.82 -13.51
CA LEU A 19 -7.15 -10.75 -12.87
C LEU A 19 -6.25 -10.05 -13.87
N VAL A 20 -5.46 -10.81 -14.64
CA VAL A 20 -4.59 -10.25 -15.69
C VAL A 20 -5.39 -9.74 -16.88
N ALA A 21 -6.54 -10.30 -17.21
CA ALA A 21 -7.47 -9.70 -18.16
C ALA A 21 -8.12 -8.44 -17.61
N SER A 22 -8.34 -8.27 -16.30
CA SER A 22 -8.83 -7.01 -15.74
C SER A 22 -7.71 -5.95 -15.73
N PHE A 23 -6.49 -6.35 -15.37
CA PHE A 23 -5.28 -5.53 -15.43
C PHE A 23 -4.91 -5.12 -16.86
N LEU A 24 -4.96 -6.06 -17.81
CA LEU A 24 -4.72 -5.85 -19.23
C LEU A 24 -5.92 -5.20 -19.90
N SER A 25 -7.17 -5.50 -19.57
CA SER A 25 -8.35 -4.84 -20.17
C SER A 25 -8.37 -3.35 -19.81
N TRP A 26 -7.90 -2.98 -18.61
CA TRP A 26 -7.65 -1.59 -18.27
C TRP A 26 -6.61 -0.93 -19.19
N ALA A 27 -5.60 -1.68 -19.66
CA ALA A 27 -4.64 -1.24 -20.67
C ALA A 27 -5.13 -1.38 -22.14
N THR A 28 -6.03 -2.33 -22.44
CA THR A 28 -6.45 -2.73 -23.80
C THR A 28 -7.71 -1.98 -24.27
N ALA A 29 -8.52 -1.45 -23.33
CA ALA A 29 -9.67 -0.60 -23.65
C ALA A 29 -9.32 0.67 -24.45
N TYR A 30 -8.03 0.98 -24.60
CA TYR A 30 -7.55 2.11 -25.39
C TYR A 30 -7.02 1.76 -26.79
N THR A 31 -6.57 0.53 -27.06
CA THR A 31 -6.10 0.16 -28.42
C THR A 31 -7.23 0.03 -29.45
N ALA A 32 -8.49 -0.10 -29.03
CA ALA A 32 -9.63 -0.23 -29.94
C ALA A 32 -10.28 1.11 -30.35
N THR A 33 -9.89 2.24 -29.75
CA THR A 33 -10.52 3.56 -29.99
C THR A 33 -9.68 4.52 -30.84
N THR A 34 -8.51 4.12 -31.34
CA THR A 34 -7.65 4.95 -32.21
C THR A 34 -7.43 4.39 -33.62
N THR A 35 -8.45 3.75 -34.19
CA THR A 35 -8.57 3.57 -35.65
C THR A 35 -9.84 4.26 -36.15
N THR A 36 -9.78 5.58 -36.26
CA THR A 36 -10.68 6.32 -37.16
C THR A 36 -10.09 6.28 -38.57
N PRO A 37 -10.87 5.92 -39.61
CA PRO A 37 -10.39 6.01 -40.99
C PRO A 37 -10.19 7.48 -41.36
N GLY A 38 -8.99 7.82 -41.82
CA GLY A 38 -8.67 9.15 -42.33
C GLY A 38 -9.55 9.52 -43.54
N PRO A 39 -9.80 10.82 -43.77
CA PRO A 39 -10.62 11.26 -44.88
C PRO A 39 -9.94 10.93 -46.22
N PRO A 40 -10.73 10.64 -47.28
CA PRO A 40 -10.18 10.29 -48.58
C PRO A 40 -9.47 11.50 -49.24
N PRO A 41 -8.46 11.27 -50.09
CA PRO A 41 -7.74 12.34 -50.76
C PRO A 41 -8.64 13.08 -51.76
N PRO A 42 -8.46 14.40 -51.95
CA PRO A 42 -9.22 15.16 -52.92
C PRO A 42 -8.79 14.79 -54.35
N ARG A 43 -9.77 14.52 -55.22
CA ARG A 43 -9.58 14.38 -56.66
C ARG A 43 -9.29 15.75 -57.27
N GLY A 44 -8.17 15.84 -58.00
CA GLY A 44 -7.72 17.06 -58.64
C GLY A 44 -8.55 17.48 -59.86
N LEU A 45 -8.55 18.78 -60.13
CA LEU A 45 -8.86 19.39 -61.42
C LEU A 45 -8.09 20.72 -61.53
N GLY A 46 -7.31 20.86 -62.60
CA GLY A 46 -7.18 22.10 -63.40
C GLY A 46 -6.35 23.29 -62.86
N ILE A 47 -5.14 23.42 -63.42
CA ILE A 47 -4.30 24.63 -63.62
C ILE A 47 -5.18 25.73 -64.32
N PRO A 48 -5.01 27.08 -64.15
CA PRO A 48 -3.72 27.72 -64.38
C PRO A 48 -3.31 29.06 -63.70
N SER A 49 -1.98 29.22 -63.67
CA SER A 49 -1.16 30.41 -63.95
C SER A 49 -1.05 31.63 -62.99
N THR A 50 0.23 32.03 -62.87
CA THR A 50 0.83 33.38 -62.77
C THR A 50 0.98 34.11 -61.43
N VAL A 51 2.27 34.29 -61.07
CA VAL A 51 2.97 35.53 -60.66
C VAL A 51 2.51 36.28 -59.41
N SER A 52 3.36 36.31 -58.37
CA SER A 52 4.13 37.52 -57.97
C SER A 52 4.89 37.29 -56.66
N LEU A 53 6.20 37.57 -56.68
CA LEU A 53 7.04 37.73 -55.50
C LEU A 53 6.80 39.11 -54.87
N GLY A 54 6.59 39.15 -53.54
CA GLY A 54 6.56 40.38 -52.75
C GLY A 54 7.16 40.20 -51.36
N ARG A 55 8.36 40.75 -51.16
CA ARG A 55 8.96 41.30 -49.92
C ARG A 55 7.90 42.02 -49.05
N ALA A 56 7.97 42.24 -47.73
CA ALA A 56 9.02 42.18 -46.72
C ALA A 56 8.39 42.39 -45.30
N THR A 57 9.20 42.10 -44.26
CA THR A 57 9.31 42.81 -42.95
C THR A 57 8.06 43.12 -42.09
N THR A 58 8.05 42.69 -40.82
CA THR A 58 8.49 43.50 -39.66
C THR A 58 8.30 42.75 -38.33
N CYS A 59 9.29 42.90 -37.45
CA CYS A 59 9.21 42.56 -36.03
C CYS A 59 8.42 43.63 -35.28
N GLY A 60 7.55 43.23 -34.33
CA GLY A 60 6.86 44.13 -33.43
C GLY A 60 6.67 43.50 -32.05
N ARG A 61 7.32 44.10 -31.04
CA ARG A 61 7.16 43.82 -29.60
C ARG A 61 5.77 44.23 -29.11
N SER A 62 5.26 43.51 -28.10
CA SER A 62 4.41 44.10 -27.04
C SER A 62 4.24 43.17 -25.82
N ARG A 63 4.74 43.63 -24.65
CA ARG A 63 4.11 43.42 -23.31
C ARG A 63 2.83 44.31 -23.26
N PRO A 64 1.92 44.29 -22.25
CA PRO A 64 1.98 43.84 -20.82
C PRO A 64 0.63 43.14 -20.40
N PRO A 65 0.03 43.22 -19.18
CA PRO A 65 0.48 43.65 -17.85
C PRO A 65 0.15 42.67 -16.68
N ALA A 66 0.63 43.05 -15.50
CA ALA A 66 0.41 42.44 -14.19
C ALA A 66 -0.76 43.08 -13.41
N HIS A 67 -1.12 42.42 -12.29
CA HIS A 67 -1.90 42.82 -11.09
C HIS A 67 -3.23 42.04 -10.88
N PRO A 68 -3.77 41.93 -9.64
CA PRO A 68 -3.21 42.24 -8.31
C PRO A 68 -3.38 41.13 -7.23
N SER A 69 -2.65 41.34 -6.13
CA SER A 69 -2.85 40.72 -4.81
C SER A 69 -4.19 41.11 -4.18
N PHE A 70 -4.80 40.21 -3.40
CA PHE A 70 -5.82 40.56 -2.41
C PHE A 70 -5.53 39.92 -1.05
N ALA A 71 -5.78 40.73 -0.03
CA ALA A 71 -5.39 40.56 1.36
C ALA A 71 -6.40 39.74 2.18
N SER A 72 -5.91 39.34 3.35
CA SER A 72 -6.60 38.65 4.43
C SER A 72 -7.83 39.40 4.96
N LEU A 73 -8.87 38.67 5.34
CA LEU A 73 -9.86 39.13 6.31
C LEU A 73 -10.00 38.06 7.40
N SER A 74 -9.53 38.45 8.58
CA SER A 74 -9.74 37.81 9.87
C SER A 74 -11.14 38.15 10.37
N THR A 75 -11.95 37.15 10.72
CA THR A 75 -13.16 37.34 11.52
C THR A 75 -13.06 36.44 12.75
N SER A 76 -12.76 37.08 13.87
CA SER A 76 -12.88 36.57 15.23
C SER A 76 -14.36 36.46 15.61
N MET A 77 -14.79 35.30 16.11
CA MET A 77 -16.00 35.19 16.93
C MET A 77 -15.65 34.56 18.28
N SER A 78 -15.67 35.43 19.28
CA SER A 78 -15.67 35.16 20.71
C SER A 78 -17.07 34.71 21.15
N PHE A 79 -17.17 33.59 21.86
CA PHE A 79 -18.35 33.25 22.66
C PHE A 79 -17.95 33.13 24.13
N SER A 80 -18.66 33.89 24.96
CA SER A 80 -18.49 34.02 26.40
C SER A 80 -19.21 32.90 27.15
N SER A 81 -18.48 32.36 28.13
CA SER A 81 -18.88 31.94 29.48
C SER A 81 -20.36 31.70 29.80
N SER A 82 -20.65 30.51 30.33
CA SER A 82 -21.70 30.30 31.33
C SER A 82 -21.25 29.25 32.34
N SER A 83 -20.90 29.73 33.51
CA SER A 83 -20.62 28.99 34.74
C SER A 83 -21.90 28.51 35.41
N SER A 84 -21.97 27.24 35.81
CA SER A 84 -22.87 26.78 36.87
C SER A 84 -22.15 25.80 37.79
N SER A 85 -21.78 26.34 38.95
CA SER A 85 -21.21 25.69 40.13
C SER A 85 -22.30 25.31 41.12
N SER A 86 -22.23 24.13 41.73
CA SER A 86 -22.87 23.70 43.01
C SER A 86 -22.45 22.25 43.35
N PRO A 87 -22.48 21.79 44.61
CA PRO A 87 -21.35 21.94 45.54
C PRO A 87 -20.82 20.60 46.08
N PHE A 88 -19.58 20.67 46.59
CA PHE A 88 -18.92 19.66 47.41
C PHE A 88 -19.71 19.39 48.70
N HIS A 89 -19.93 18.12 49.01
CA HIS A 89 -20.25 17.64 50.36
C HIS A 89 -19.00 16.93 50.89
N VAL A 90 -18.40 17.51 51.92
CA VAL A 90 -17.41 16.88 52.79
C VAL A 90 -18.22 16.35 53.98
N ASP A 91 -18.03 15.09 54.34
CA ASP A 91 -18.35 14.65 55.69
C ASP A 91 -17.30 13.65 56.19
N GLU A 92 -17.06 13.77 57.48
CA GLU A 92 -15.85 13.42 58.21
C GLU A 92 -16.09 12.15 59.05
N SER A 93 -15.01 11.42 59.33
CA SER A 93 -14.78 10.58 60.52
C SER A 93 -15.40 9.17 60.62
N SER A 94 -14.51 8.16 60.62
CA SER A 94 -14.49 7.03 61.57
C SER A 94 -13.10 6.35 61.58
N PRO A 95 -12.66 5.75 62.72
CA PRO A 95 -11.26 5.52 63.11
C PRO A 95 -10.65 4.20 62.58
N PRO A 96 -9.32 3.96 62.72
CA PRO A 96 -8.61 2.88 62.02
C PRO A 96 -8.77 1.53 62.74
N ASP A 97 -8.97 0.49 61.95
CA ASP A 97 -8.98 -0.91 62.39
C ASP A 97 -7.59 -1.52 62.10
N ASP A 98 -6.80 -1.69 63.16
CA ASP A 98 -5.51 -2.37 63.15
C ASP A 98 -5.74 -3.88 63.04
N SER A 99 -5.57 -4.43 61.83
CA SER A 99 -5.38 -5.87 61.63
C SER A 99 -4.17 -6.13 60.71
N PRO A 100 -3.19 -6.94 61.15
CA PRO A 100 -1.99 -7.22 60.38
C PRO A 100 -2.35 -8.25 59.30
N THR A 101 -2.58 -7.77 58.08
CA THR A 101 -2.74 -8.64 56.91
C THR A 101 -1.42 -8.70 56.15
N ASP A 102 -0.86 -9.91 56.18
CA ASP A 102 0.24 -10.47 55.39
C ASP A 102 0.94 -9.53 54.39
N VAL A 103 2.09 -9.03 54.84
CA VAL A 103 3.19 -8.58 53.97
C VAL A 103 3.92 -9.82 53.46
N ASP A 104 3.39 -10.46 52.42
CA ASP A 104 4.22 -11.25 51.49
C ASP A 104 3.53 -11.37 50.11
N GLY A 105 3.07 -10.24 49.59
CA GLY A 105 2.80 -10.07 48.16
C GLY A 105 4.13 -9.91 47.42
N ARG A 106 4.88 -11.01 47.29
CA ARG A 106 5.99 -11.05 46.33
C ARG A 106 5.38 -10.90 44.95
N ASP A 107 5.42 -9.67 44.44
CA ASP A 107 5.24 -9.37 43.03
C ASP A 107 6.04 -10.41 42.24
N ALA A 108 5.31 -11.30 41.57
CA ALA A 108 5.89 -12.15 40.56
C ALA A 108 6.71 -11.25 39.61
N PRO A 109 7.91 -11.67 39.18
CA PRO A 109 8.79 -10.84 38.36
C PRO A 109 7.98 -10.27 37.19
N GLY A 110 7.80 -8.95 37.22
CA GLY A 110 6.83 -8.25 36.39
C GLY A 110 7.02 -8.61 34.92
N ARG A 111 6.03 -9.26 34.33
CA ARG A 111 5.92 -9.44 32.89
C ARG A 111 6.01 -8.03 32.29
N GLY A 112 7.11 -7.73 31.57
CA GLY A 112 7.38 -6.40 31.03
C GLY A 112 6.16 -5.86 30.28
N ARG A 113 5.89 -4.56 30.41
CA ARG A 113 4.72 -3.92 29.76
C ARG A 113 4.81 -4.15 28.26
N ARG A 114 3.90 -4.96 27.71
CA ARG A 114 3.80 -5.20 26.26
C ARG A 114 3.65 -3.88 25.52
N ARG A 115 4.39 -3.74 24.42
CA ARG A 115 4.36 -2.61 23.50
C ARG A 115 3.04 -2.61 22.75
N ARG A 116 2.26 -1.54 22.90
CA ARG A 116 0.94 -1.38 22.28
C ARG A 116 1.08 -0.91 20.84
N ILE A 117 0.51 -1.63 19.89
CA ILE A 117 0.59 -1.32 18.45
C ILE A 117 -0.81 -1.17 17.85
N ALA A 118 -1.00 -0.07 17.12
CA ALA A 118 -2.13 0.13 16.24
C ALA A 118 -1.71 -0.11 14.79
N ILE A 119 -2.52 -0.83 14.02
CA ILE A 119 -2.19 -1.22 12.64
C ILE A 119 -3.16 -0.57 11.65
N LEU A 120 -2.63 0.15 10.66
CA LEU A 120 -3.38 0.53 9.46
C LEU A 120 -2.89 -0.29 8.27
N LEU A 121 -3.81 -0.94 7.58
CA LEU A 121 -3.55 -1.62 6.31
C LEU A 121 -4.04 -0.77 5.12
N CYS A 122 -3.13 -0.46 4.21
CA CYS A 122 -3.37 0.16 2.91
C CYS A 122 -3.58 -0.97 1.87
N PRO A 123 -4.81 -1.16 1.37
CA PRO A 123 -5.16 -2.33 0.56
C PRO A 123 -4.60 -2.26 -0.88
N ALA A 124 -4.46 -3.44 -1.50
CA ALA A 124 -4.17 -3.56 -2.92
C ALA A 124 -5.31 -3.04 -3.81
N GLN A 125 -5.03 -2.98 -5.12
CA GLN A 125 -6.00 -2.53 -6.11
C GLN A 125 -7.26 -3.39 -6.05
N PHE A 126 -8.41 -2.74 -6.11
CA PHE A 126 -9.72 -3.39 -6.04
C PHE A 126 -9.93 -4.28 -4.82
N CYS A 127 -9.21 -4.08 -3.71
CA CYS A 127 -9.53 -4.74 -2.45
C CYS A 127 -10.28 -3.77 -1.53
N VAL A 128 -11.14 -4.32 -0.67
CA VAL A 128 -11.93 -3.58 0.34
C VAL A 128 -11.59 -4.10 1.74
N PRO A 129 -12.01 -3.42 2.82
CA PRO A 129 -11.72 -3.86 4.19
C PRO A 129 -12.08 -5.32 4.49
N ALA A 130 -13.22 -5.80 3.97
CA ALA A 130 -13.67 -7.18 4.17
C ALA A 130 -12.66 -8.22 3.64
N ASP A 131 -11.88 -7.90 2.61
CA ASP A 131 -10.92 -8.82 2.00
C ASP A 131 -9.70 -9.07 2.91
N TYR A 132 -9.44 -8.19 3.89
CA TYR A 132 -8.29 -8.30 4.79
C TYR A 132 -8.67 -8.63 6.24
N ALA A 133 -9.96 -8.87 6.52
CA ALA A 133 -10.42 -9.18 7.88
C ALA A 133 -9.66 -10.38 8.47
N GLY A 134 -9.59 -11.49 7.73
CA GLY A 134 -8.84 -12.68 8.15
C GLY A 134 -7.36 -12.43 8.44
N LEU A 135 -6.68 -11.64 7.59
CA LEU A 135 -5.27 -11.28 7.84
C LEU A 135 -5.10 -10.51 9.15
N LEU A 136 -5.95 -9.50 9.40
CA LEU A 136 -5.84 -8.70 10.62
C LEU A 136 -6.20 -9.51 11.87
N ASP A 137 -7.17 -10.42 11.77
CA ASP A 137 -7.53 -11.33 12.86
C ASP A 137 -6.41 -12.33 13.14
N ASP A 138 -5.76 -12.88 12.12
CA ASP A 138 -4.59 -13.76 12.26
C ASP A 138 -3.42 -13.04 12.93
N ILE A 139 -3.15 -11.78 12.56
CA ILE A 139 -2.11 -10.95 13.19
C ILE A 139 -2.42 -10.75 14.68
N ARG A 140 -3.68 -10.42 15.02
CA ARG A 140 -4.11 -10.22 16.41
C ARG A 140 -4.02 -11.50 17.22
N ALA A 141 -4.48 -12.63 16.66
CA ALA A 141 -4.41 -13.94 17.32
C ALA A 141 -2.96 -14.30 17.62
N ARG A 142 -2.06 -14.17 16.64
CA ARG A 142 -0.62 -14.44 16.81
C ARG A 142 0.08 -13.52 17.81
N ALA A 143 -0.40 -12.28 17.97
CA ALA A 143 0.13 -11.36 18.99
C ALA A 143 -0.35 -11.72 20.40
N ARG A 144 -1.52 -12.38 20.53
CA ARG A 144 -2.08 -12.82 21.82
C ARG A 144 -1.53 -14.16 22.27
N ASP A 145 -1.47 -15.12 21.36
CA ASP A 145 -1.16 -16.53 21.64
C ASP A 145 0.33 -16.78 21.89
N ASP A 146 1.19 -15.87 21.46
CA ASP A 146 2.62 -15.93 21.75
C ASP A 146 2.88 -15.32 23.13
N ASP A 147 3.08 -16.18 24.12
CA ASP A 147 3.34 -15.77 25.49
C ASP A 147 4.62 -14.92 25.64
N ASP A 148 5.57 -15.07 24.70
CA ASP A 148 6.81 -14.30 24.60
C ASP A 148 6.67 -13.06 23.69
N SER A 149 5.50 -12.85 23.08
CA SER A 149 5.27 -11.63 22.30
C SER A 149 5.29 -10.40 23.21
N GLU A 150 6.27 -9.55 22.94
CA GLU A 150 6.37 -8.21 23.54
C GLU A 150 5.32 -7.24 22.99
N ILE A 151 4.49 -7.66 22.03
CA ILE A 151 3.54 -6.79 21.32
C ILE A 151 2.10 -7.10 21.72
N ASP A 152 1.32 -6.04 21.92
CA ASP A 152 -0.14 -6.06 22.05
C ASP A 152 -0.78 -5.25 20.91
N VAL A 153 -1.58 -5.89 20.06
CA VAL A 153 -2.29 -5.20 18.96
C VAL A 153 -3.61 -4.64 19.49
N VAL A 154 -3.60 -3.34 19.80
CA VAL A 154 -4.72 -2.67 20.50
C VAL A 154 -5.84 -2.20 19.56
N ALA A 155 -5.51 -1.98 18.29
CA ALA A 155 -6.49 -1.64 17.26
C ALA A 155 -5.94 -1.98 15.88
N SER A 156 -6.82 -2.33 14.94
CA SER A 156 -6.42 -2.37 13.53
C SER A 156 -7.56 -2.03 12.58
N ARG A 157 -7.19 -1.42 11.44
CA ARG A 157 -8.10 -0.92 10.41
C ARG A 157 -7.51 -1.12 9.02
N VAL A 158 -8.39 -1.21 8.02
CA VAL A 158 -8.03 -1.13 6.60
C VAL A 158 -8.52 0.21 6.07
N ALA A 159 -7.73 0.90 5.25
CA ALA A 159 -8.18 2.11 4.58
C ALA A 159 -9.43 1.80 3.70
N PRO A 160 -10.57 2.46 3.92
CA PRO A 160 -11.82 2.14 3.22
C PRO A 160 -11.80 2.72 1.80
N LEU A 161 -11.49 1.86 0.84
CA LEU A 161 -11.47 2.18 -0.59
C LEU A 161 -12.58 1.41 -1.32
N PRO A 162 -13.78 2.00 -1.44
CA PRO A 162 -14.81 1.41 -2.29
C PRO A 162 -14.29 1.24 -3.72
N ARG A 163 -14.59 0.11 -4.36
CA ARG A 163 -14.16 -0.17 -5.74
C ARG A 163 -14.62 0.88 -6.74
N THR A 164 -15.77 1.49 -6.48
CA THR A 164 -16.32 2.60 -7.28
C THR A 164 -15.41 3.82 -7.32
N GLU A 165 -14.57 4.04 -6.32
CA GLU A 165 -13.62 5.16 -6.27
C GLU A 165 -12.48 5.02 -7.29
N TRP A 166 -12.17 3.80 -7.73
CA TRP A 166 -11.12 3.57 -8.74
C TRP A 166 -11.47 4.16 -10.12
N ILE A 167 -12.74 4.50 -10.37
CA ILE A 167 -13.14 5.26 -11.56
C ILE A 167 -12.44 6.63 -11.63
N LYS A 168 -12.02 7.19 -10.49
CA LYS A 168 -11.26 8.45 -10.44
C LYS A 168 -9.90 8.33 -11.12
N VAL A 169 -9.29 7.15 -11.10
CA VAL A 169 -8.07 6.87 -11.88
C VAL A 169 -8.41 6.79 -13.36
N ALA A 170 -9.53 6.16 -13.73
CA ALA A 170 -9.98 6.08 -15.13
C ALA A 170 -10.29 7.46 -15.74
N ARG A 171 -10.69 8.45 -14.93
CA ARG A 171 -10.85 9.85 -15.39
C ARG A 171 -9.56 10.49 -15.88
N GLN A 172 -8.40 9.92 -15.53
CA GLN A 172 -7.11 10.39 -16.03
C GLN A 172 -6.80 9.85 -17.43
N LEU A 173 -7.43 8.76 -17.89
CA LEU A 173 -7.14 8.13 -19.19
C LEU A 173 -7.04 9.11 -20.38
N PRO A 174 -7.94 10.11 -20.54
CA PRO A 174 -7.87 11.03 -21.67
C PRO A 174 -6.93 12.23 -21.46
N THR A 175 -6.23 12.33 -20.31
CA THR A 175 -5.38 13.48 -20.02
C THR A 175 -4.00 13.33 -20.67
N LYS A 176 -3.39 14.48 -21.00
CA LYS A 176 -2.02 14.52 -21.51
C LYS A 176 -1.04 13.89 -20.51
N ASP A 177 -1.22 14.18 -19.22
CA ASP A 177 -0.38 13.64 -18.16
C ASP A 177 -0.46 12.11 -18.09
N PHE A 178 -1.63 11.50 -18.34
CA PHE A 178 -1.72 10.05 -18.43
C PHE A 178 -0.98 9.50 -19.65
N LEU A 179 -1.19 10.12 -20.83
CA LEU A 179 -0.57 9.68 -22.08
C LEU A 179 0.96 9.80 -22.05
N GLU A 180 1.47 10.85 -21.43
CA GLU A 180 2.91 11.12 -21.27
C GLU A 180 3.51 10.49 -20.01
N ALA A 181 2.71 9.74 -19.24
CA ALA A 181 3.11 9.12 -17.99
C ALA A 181 3.71 10.12 -16.99
N ASN A 182 3.08 11.28 -16.81
CA ASN A 182 3.45 12.38 -15.91
C ASN A 182 2.35 12.65 -14.87
N LEU A 183 1.57 11.65 -14.48
CA LEU A 183 0.55 11.82 -13.44
C LEU A 183 1.16 12.27 -12.12
N ASN A 184 0.47 13.19 -11.44
CA ASN A 184 0.81 13.63 -10.10
C ASN A 184 0.05 12.80 -9.04
N ALA A 185 0.77 12.36 -8.01
CA ALA A 185 0.27 11.53 -6.92
C ALA A 185 -0.88 12.18 -6.17
N ARG A 186 -0.73 13.44 -5.75
CA ARG A 186 -1.79 14.15 -5.01
C ARG A 186 -3.06 14.29 -5.84
N ALA A 187 -2.93 14.73 -7.08
CA ALA A 187 -4.07 14.95 -7.98
C ALA A 187 -4.79 13.62 -8.31
N THR A 188 -4.03 12.54 -8.48
CA THR A 188 -4.58 11.24 -8.93
C THR A 188 -5.10 10.39 -7.77
N LEU A 189 -4.45 10.45 -6.61
CA LEU A 189 -4.66 9.54 -5.47
C LEU A 189 -5.17 10.24 -4.21
N GLY A 190 -5.59 11.51 -4.31
CA GLY A 190 -6.15 12.27 -3.19
C GLY A 190 -7.24 11.50 -2.44
N TRP A 191 -8.13 10.80 -3.16
CA TRP A 191 -9.17 9.95 -2.58
C TRP A 191 -8.63 8.77 -1.74
N TYR A 192 -7.48 8.22 -2.11
CA TYR A 192 -6.81 7.17 -1.34
C TYR A 192 -6.21 7.80 -0.06
N PHE A 193 -5.52 8.94 -0.18
CA PHE A 193 -4.99 9.66 0.99
C PHE A 193 -6.10 10.06 1.97
N ASP A 194 -7.25 10.54 1.48
CA ASP A 194 -8.41 10.86 2.31
C ASP A 194 -8.97 9.61 3.03
N ALA A 195 -8.94 8.45 2.39
CA ALA A 195 -9.33 7.20 3.03
C ALA A 195 -8.35 6.75 4.11
N MET A 196 -7.04 6.93 3.89
CA MET A 196 -6.03 6.70 4.92
C MET A 196 -6.24 7.61 6.13
N GLU A 197 -6.48 8.91 5.91
CA GLU A 197 -6.73 9.90 6.98
C GLU A 197 -7.97 9.54 7.81
N ARG A 198 -9.08 9.15 7.16
CA ARG A 198 -10.29 8.68 7.87
C ARG A 198 -10.01 7.45 8.72
N ALA A 199 -9.36 6.45 8.14
CA ALA A 199 -9.02 5.21 8.85
C ALA A 199 -8.04 5.45 10.01
N LEU A 200 -7.07 6.34 9.85
CA LEU A 200 -6.15 6.74 10.93
C LEU A 200 -6.89 7.46 12.05
N SER A 201 -7.80 8.38 11.72
CA SER A 201 -8.60 9.08 12.73
C SER A 201 -9.41 8.10 13.60
N GLU A 202 -10.08 7.14 12.97
CA GLU A 202 -10.84 6.10 13.68
C GLU A 202 -9.92 5.16 14.48
N LEU A 203 -8.80 4.75 13.86
CA LEU A 203 -7.81 3.88 14.49
C LEU A 203 -7.23 4.51 15.77
N PHE A 204 -6.92 5.82 15.74
CA PHE A 204 -6.41 6.53 16.90
C PHE A 204 -7.45 6.68 18.01
N ALA A 205 -8.72 6.92 17.65
CA ALA A 205 -9.81 6.97 18.63
C ALA A 205 -9.99 5.61 19.33
N GLU A 206 -9.96 4.50 18.58
CA GLU A 206 -10.07 3.15 19.13
C GLU A 206 -8.86 2.78 20.00
N ALA A 207 -7.63 3.03 19.51
CA ALA A 207 -6.41 2.69 20.23
C ALA A 207 -6.26 3.45 21.56
N SER A 208 -6.72 4.70 21.61
CA SER A 208 -6.69 5.53 22.83
C SER A 208 -7.78 5.13 23.83
N GLY A 209 -8.96 4.69 23.35
CA GLY A 209 -10.07 4.24 24.19
C GLY A 209 -9.77 2.96 25.00
N GLY A 210 -8.80 2.15 24.58
CA GLY A 210 -8.38 0.90 25.24
C GLY A 210 -7.47 1.07 26.47
N GLY A 211 -7.51 2.21 27.17
CA GLY A 211 -6.82 2.39 28.45
C GLY A 211 -5.41 3.01 28.41
N GLY A 212 -5.03 3.69 27.32
CA GLY A 212 -3.78 4.46 27.29
C GLY A 212 -3.55 5.23 26.00
N ASP A 213 -2.95 6.42 26.10
CA ASP A 213 -2.60 7.28 24.97
C ASP A 213 -1.26 6.90 24.32
N ASP A 214 -0.56 5.91 24.86
CA ASP A 214 0.75 5.49 24.41
C ASP A 214 0.65 4.19 23.60
N PHE A 215 0.85 4.32 22.29
CA PHE A 215 0.87 3.23 21.32
C PHE A 215 1.66 3.67 20.09
N ASP A 216 2.23 2.68 19.42
CA ASP A 216 2.94 2.83 18.17
C ASP A 216 2.05 2.52 16.97
N LEU A 217 2.29 3.20 15.86
CA LEU A 217 1.62 2.95 14.60
C LEU A 217 2.50 2.08 13.69
N CYS A 218 1.89 1.01 13.17
CA CYS A 218 2.43 0.19 12.10
C CYS A 218 1.57 0.37 10.84
N LEU A 219 2.19 0.74 9.72
CA LEU A 219 1.53 0.72 8.42
C LEU A 219 1.87 -0.56 7.67
N ILE A 220 0.87 -1.22 7.13
CA ILE A 220 1.03 -2.33 6.19
C ILE A 220 0.51 -1.85 4.84
N GLY A 221 1.26 -2.01 3.77
CA GLY A 221 0.76 -1.75 2.44
C GLY A 221 0.89 -2.96 1.54
N HIS A 222 -0.22 -3.39 0.93
CA HIS A 222 -0.21 -4.48 -0.03
C HIS A 222 -0.25 -3.90 -1.45
N SER A 223 0.67 -4.34 -2.32
CA SER A 223 0.70 -3.92 -3.73
C SER A 223 0.77 -2.38 -3.82
N ILE A 224 -0.14 -1.75 -4.58
CA ILE A 224 -0.34 -0.29 -4.65
C ILE A 224 -0.42 0.38 -3.28
N GLY A 225 -1.03 -0.26 -2.28
CA GLY A 225 -1.14 0.29 -0.94
C GLY A 225 0.21 0.56 -0.28
N GLY A 226 1.26 -0.21 -0.61
CA GLY A 226 2.61 0.02 -0.08
C GLY A 226 3.27 1.28 -0.59
N TRP A 227 3.26 1.51 -1.91
CA TRP A 227 3.89 2.71 -2.46
C TRP A 227 3.02 3.95 -2.24
N VAL A 228 1.69 3.80 -2.10
CA VAL A 228 0.81 4.90 -1.66
C VAL A 228 1.06 5.27 -0.20
N ALA A 229 1.24 4.29 0.69
CA ALA A 229 1.64 4.57 2.07
C ALA A 229 2.99 5.29 2.13
N ARG A 230 3.98 4.84 1.34
CA ARG A 230 5.26 5.52 1.15
C ARG A 230 5.09 6.97 0.69
N ALA A 231 4.23 7.21 -0.31
CA ALA A 231 3.92 8.55 -0.83
C ALA A 231 3.28 9.46 0.25
N TYR A 232 2.33 8.92 1.02
CA TYR A 232 1.68 9.63 2.12
C TYR A 232 2.71 10.07 3.17
N LEU A 233 3.54 9.16 3.66
CA LEU A 233 4.57 9.45 4.66
C LEU A 233 5.62 10.45 4.17
N GLY A 234 6.01 10.32 2.90
CA GLY A 234 6.95 11.22 2.24
C GLY A 234 6.39 12.61 1.89
N GLY A 235 5.12 12.86 2.18
CA GLY A 235 4.49 14.18 2.06
C GLY A 235 3.84 14.46 0.71
N LEU A 236 3.78 13.48 -0.20
CA LEU A 236 3.14 13.66 -1.51
C LEU A 236 1.63 13.82 -1.42
N SER A 237 0.99 13.45 -0.31
CA SER A 237 -0.41 13.79 -0.05
C SER A 237 -0.63 15.29 0.09
N GLY A 238 0.41 16.05 0.45
CA GLY A 238 0.32 17.46 0.85
C GLY A 238 -0.57 17.67 2.08
N SER A 239 -0.83 16.61 2.86
CA SER A 239 -1.62 16.68 4.08
C SER A 239 -0.85 17.43 5.18
N SER A 240 -1.58 18.24 5.93
CA SER A 240 -1.10 18.93 7.13
C SER A 240 -2.14 18.83 8.25
N THR A 241 -3.00 17.81 8.21
CA THR A 241 -4.00 17.54 9.25
C THR A 241 -3.32 17.18 10.58
N ALA A 242 -4.07 17.27 11.68
CA ALA A 242 -3.59 16.75 12.97
C ALA A 242 -3.34 15.23 12.90
N VAL A 243 -4.19 14.51 12.17
CA VAL A 243 -4.07 13.07 11.95
C VAL A 243 -2.76 12.71 11.24
N TYR A 244 -2.40 13.43 10.17
CA TYR A 244 -1.12 13.24 9.48
C TYR A 244 0.09 13.43 10.40
N ARG A 245 0.11 14.54 11.16
CA ARG A 245 1.21 14.81 12.10
C ARG A 245 1.32 13.75 13.18
N LEU A 246 0.18 13.32 13.72
CA LEU A 246 0.13 12.27 14.73
C LEU A 246 0.61 10.92 14.17
N ALA A 247 0.17 10.58 12.95
CA ALA A 247 0.63 9.38 12.25
C ALA A 247 2.15 9.39 12.06
N LYS A 248 2.74 10.50 11.58
CA LYS A 248 4.21 10.61 11.46
C LYS A 248 4.94 10.47 12.79
N THR A 249 4.35 10.99 13.87
CA THR A 249 4.98 10.96 15.20
C THR A 249 4.92 9.58 15.84
N ARG A 250 3.82 8.84 15.63
CA ARG A 250 3.61 7.50 16.18
C ARG A 250 4.14 6.38 15.29
N LEU A 251 4.45 6.66 14.03
CA LEU A 251 4.92 5.64 13.10
C LEU A 251 6.24 5.04 13.58
N THR A 252 6.25 3.73 13.72
CA THR A 252 7.45 2.96 14.06
C THR A 252 7.78 1.89 13.04
N SER A 253 6.84 1.53 12.16
CA SER A 253 7.10 0.55 11.12
C SER A 253 6.25 0.74 9.85
N LEU A 254 6.87 0.42 8.72
CA LEU A 254 6.23 0.27 7.42
C LEU A 254 6.56 -1.12 6.87
N VAL A 255 5.53 -1.95 6.70
CA VAL A 255 5.64 -3.27 6.08
C VAL A 255 4.98 -3.24 4.71
N THR A 256 5.68 -3.62 3.65
CA THR A 256 5.08 -3.69 2.31
C THR A 256 5.04 -5.12 1.80
N LEU A 257 3.91 -5.55 1.28
CA LEU A 257 3.67 -6.90 0.76
C LEU A 257 3.55 -6.83 -0.76
N GLY A 258 4.46 -7.47 -1.50
CA GLY A 258 4.43 -7.53 -2.96
C GLY A 258 4.32 -6.15 -3.62
N THR A 259 4.93 -5.11 -3.05
CA THR A 259 4.77 -3.72 -3.53
C THR A 259 5.85 -3.39 -4.55
N PRO A 260 5.52 -2.91 -5.77
CA PRO A 260 6.52 -2.38 -6.67
C PRO A 260 6.96 -1.00 -6.15
N HIS A 261 8.26 -0.81 -5.91
CA HIS A 261 8.84 0.40 -5.33
C HIS A 261 9.62 1.28 -6.32
N SER A 262 9.89 0.78 -7.51
CA SER A 262 10.62 1.46 -8.57
C SER A 262 9.95 1.28 -9.93
N SER A 263 10.08 2.27 -10.81
CA SER A 263 9.62 2.20 -12.19
C SER A 263 10.83 2.27 -13.13
N PRO A 264 11.44 1.13 -13.50
CA PRO A 264 12.70 1.12 -14.22
C PRO A 264 12.51 1.70 -15.63
N ARG A 265 13.54 2.37 -16.16
CA ARG A 265 13.53 2.91 -17.54
C ARG A 265 13.36 1.82 -18.61
N THR A 266 13.62 0.57 -18.26
CA THR A 266 13.44 -0.58 -19.14
C THR A 266 11.98 -1.02 -19.24
N ALA A 267 11.08 -0.54 -18.37
CA ALA A 267 9.66 -0.85 -18.45
C ALA A 267 9.11 -0.49 -19.84
N LEU A 268 8.40 -1.44 -20.48
CA LEU A 268 7.78 -1.17 -21.78
C LEU A 268 6.66 -0.15 -21.66
N VAL A 269 5.92 -0.21 -20.54
CA VAL A 269 4.83 0.70 -20.23
C VAL A 269 4.90 1.00 -18.74
N ASP A 270 4.99 2.29 -18.39
CA ASP A 270 4.77 2.72 -17.01
C ASP A 270 3.30 2.52 -16.65
N GLN A 271 2.97 1.37 -16.05
CA GLN A 271 1.60 1.02 -15.66
C GLN A 271 1.03 2.01 -14.63
N THR A 272 1.90 2.66 -13.86
CA THR A 272 1.53 3.69 -12.90
C THR A 272 1.47 5.08 -13.53
N ARG A 273 1.83 5.21 -14.81
CA ARG A 273 1.80 6.43 -15.61
C ARG A 273 2.48 7.62 -14.92
N GLY A 274 3.65 7.36 -14.33
CA GLY A 274 4.50 8.36 -13.69
C GLY A 274 4.41 8.40 -12.17
N LEU A 275 3.35 7.85 -11.59
CA LEU A 275 3.11 7.93 -10.14
C LEU A 275 4.24 7.27 -9.35
N LEU A 276 4.64 6.05 -9.70
CA LEU A 276 5.69 5.35 -8.97
C LEU A 276 7.06 6.03 -9.14
N ARG A 277 7.30 6.62 -10.33
CA ARG A 277 8.51 7.42 -10.57
C ARG A 277 8.54 8.69 -9.73
N GLU A 278 7.41 9.36 -9.53
CA GLU A 278 7.31 10.51 -8.63
C GLU A 278 7.60 10.10 -7.18
N VAL A 279 7.03 8.97 -6.72
CA VAL A 279 7.31 8.43 -5.38
C VAL A 279 8.78 8.07 -5.22
N GLU A 280 9.37 7.37 -6.18
CA GLU A 280 10.77 6.95 -6.17
C GLU A 280 11.74 8.14 -6.13
N SER A 281 11.45 9.19 -6.92
CA SER A 281 12.31 10.37 -7.03
C SER A 281 12.13 11.40 -5.91
N THR A 282 11.08 11.29 -5.10
CA THR A 282 10.82 12.22 -4.01
C THR A 282 11.68 11.88 -2.79
N LEU A 283 12.54 12.82 -2.37
CA LEU A 283 13.48 12.61 -1.25
C LEU A 283 12.79 12.10 0.03
N GLY A 284 11.63 12.69 0.39
CA GLY A 284 10.86 12.31 1.58
C GLY A 284 10.29 10.88 1.53
N CYS A 285 10.20 10.28 0.35
CA CYS A 285 9.70 8.92 0.15
C CYS A 285 10.81 7.87 0.22
N THR A 286 12.09 8.25 0.20
CA THR A 286 13.20 7.27 0.26
C THR A 286 13.19 6.51 1.60
N SER A 287 13.65 5.26 1.58
CA SER A 287 13.83 4.44 2.78
C SER A 287 14.67 5.17 3.83
N LYS A 288 15.74 5.83 3.38
CA LYS A 288 16.65 6.61 4.22
C LYS A 288 15.94 7.77 4.89
N SER A 289 15.24 8.63 4.13
CA SER A 289 14.50 9.75 4.72
C SER A 289 13.42 9.30 5.69
N LEU A 290 12.70 8.23 5.38
CA LEU A 290 11.67 7.68 6.26
C LEU A 290 12.28 7.17 7.57
N SER A 291 13.39 6.43 7.50
CA SER A 291 14.09 5.89 8.67
C SER A 291 14.84 6.96 9.48
N ASP A 292 15.31 8.04 8.82
CA ASP A 292 15.97 9.17 9.49
C ASP A 292 14.94 10.11 10.15
N SER A 293 13.70 10.16 9.65
CA SER A 293 12.64 11.07 10.12
C SER A 293 11.92 10.65 11.41
N GLY A 294 12.14 9.41 11.85
CA GLY A 294 11.53 8.76 13.00
C GLY A 294 12.06 7.34 13.04
N ARG A 295 12.02 6.65 14.19
CA ARG A 295 12.53 5.26 14.31
C ARG A 295 11.64 4.27 13.54
N VAL A 296 11.51 4.45 12.24
CA VAL A 296 10.64 3.69 11.34
C VAL A 296 11.43 2.53 10.79
N GLY A 297 11.17 1.33 11.29
CA GLY A 297 11.63 0.10 10.67
C GLY A 297 10.87 -0.15 9.36
N ILE A 298 11.58 -0.33 8.25
CA ILE A 298 10.95 -0.62 6.95
C ILE A 298 11.26 -2.06 6.56
N ALA A 299 10.23 -2.85 6.31
CA ALA A 299 10.35 -4.22 5.81
C ALA A 299 9.58 -4.37 4.49
N CYS A 300 10.31 -4.66 3.42
CA CYS A 300 9.75 -4.99 2.13
C CYS A 300 9.73 -6.51 1.98
N VAL A 301 8.52 -7.08 1.84
CA VAL A 301 8.28 -8.50 1.66
C VAL A 301 7.88 -8.76 0.21
N GLY A 302 8.65 -9.59 -0.48
CA GLY A 302 8.38 -10.00 -1.86
C GLY A 302 8.55 -11.50 -2.03
N SER A 303 7.83 -12.07 -3.01
CA SER A 303 7.99 -13.48 -3.40
C SER A 303 9.01 -13.63 -4.53
N SER A 304 9.61 -14.80 -4.60
CA SER A 304 10.37 -15.33 -5.74
C SER A 304 9.76 -16.64 -6.25
N GLY A 305 8.60 -17.06 -5.73
CA GLY A 305 8.03 -18.37 -5.99
C GLY A 305 7.65 -18.65 -7.45
N ILE A 306 7.35 -17.62 -8.25
CA ILE A 306 6.81 -17.77 -9.61
C ILE A 306 7.79 -17.22 -10.65
N GLY A 307 8.09 -18.01 -11.68
CA GLY A 307 8.96 -17.61 -12.80
C GLY A 307 8.20 -16.93 -13.94
N GLY A 308 8.83 -15.96 -14.62
CA GLY A 308 8.25 -15.25 -15.76
C GLY A 308 8.65 -15.85 -17.12
N LYS A 309 8.32 -17.13 -17.37
CA LYS A 309 8.69 -17.83 -18.60
C LYS A 309 7.57 -17.80 -19.63
N ILE A 310 7.88 -17.59 -20.91
CA ILE A 310 6.91 -17.74 -22.02
C ILE A 310 6.92 -19.17 -22.59
N LEU A 311 8.08 -19.83 -22.63
CA LEU A 311 8.20 -21.21 -23.10
C LEU A 311 7.95 -22.17 -21.94
N THR A 312 6.69 -22.29 -21.54
CA THR A 312 6.25 -23.11 -20.40
C THR A 312 4.85 -23.66 -20.64
N PHE A 313 4.53 -24.78 -19.98
CA PHE A 313 3.17 -25.34 -19.94
C PHE A 313 2.40 -24.91 -18.69
N GLU A 314 3.06 -24.21 -17.77
CA GLU A 314 2.47 -23.72 -16.53
C GLU A 314 1.74 -22.39 -16.77
N ALA A 315 0.40 -22.40 -16.63
CA ALA A 315 -0.42 -21.22 -16.85
C ALA A 315 -0.02 -20.03 -15.95
N GLU A 316 0.42 -20.30 -14.71
CA GLU A 316 0.86 -19.25 -13.78
C GLU A 316 2.12 -18.53 -14.25
N GLU A 317 3.09 -19.26 -14.83
CA GLU A 317 4.32 -18.65 -15.34
C GLU A 317 4.04 -17.77 -16.58
N LEU A 318 3.11 -18.19 -17.44
CA LEU A 318 2.68 -17.40 -18.60
C LEU A 318 1.99 -16.09 -18.16
N ILE A 319 1.13 -16.18 -17.15
CA ILE A 319 0.42 -15.01 -16.60
C ILE A 319 1.40 -14.07 -15.87
N ALA A 320 2.37 -14.63 -15.15
CA ALA A 320 3.46 -13.88 -14.54
C ALA A 320 4.31 -13.17 -15.59
N ALA A 321 4.68 -13.84 -16.69
CA ALA A 321 5.42 -13.22 -17.80
C ALA A 321 4.67 -12.02 -18.40
N ALA A 322 3.35 -12.12 -18.58
CA ALA A 322 2.51 -11.02 -19.07
C ALA A 322 2.47 -9.82 -18.10
N SER A 323 2.64 -10.06 -16.80
CA SER A 323 2.69 -9.01 -15.78
C SER A 323 4.10 -8.40 -15.64
N TYR A 324 5.15 -9.23 -15.73
CA TYR A 324 6.54 -8.81 -15.54
C TYR A 324 7.08 -8.03 -16.74
N LEU A 325 6.77 -8.48 -17.95
CA LEU A 325 7.24 -7.85 -19.18
C LEU A 325 6.98 -6.34 -19.24
N PRO A 326 5.76 -5.83 -18.99
CA PRO A 326 5.54 -4.38 -18.99
C PRO A 326 6.28 -3.65 -17.86
N LEU A 327 6.50 -4.30 -16.72
CA LEU A 327 7.10 -3.71 -15.53
C LEU A 327 8.63 -3.59 -15.58
N ILE A 328 9.32 -4.58 -16.13
CA ILE A 328 10.80 -4.61 -16.15
C ILE A 328 11.40 -4.65 -17.56
N GLY A 329 10.58 -4.83 -18.60
CA GLY A 329 11.04 -4.86 -19.99
C GLY A 329 11.66 -6.17 -20.44
N ARG A 330 11.66 -7.20 -19.58
CA ARG A 330 12.26 -8.50 -19.84
C ARG A 330 11.44 -9.63 -19.22
N ILE A 331 11.66 -10.81 -19.76
CA ILE A 331 11.12 -12.10 -19.33
C ILE A 331 12.25 -13.11 -19.42
N GLY A 332 12.19 -14.18 -18.63
CA GLY A 332 13.28 -15.15 -18.61
C GLY A 332 13.22 -16.08 -17.43
N PRO A 333 14.03 -17.15 -17.45
CA PRO A 333 14.13 -18.10 -16.34
C PRO A 333 14.70 -17.47 -15.06
N ASP A 334 15.42 -16.36 -15.19
CA ASP A 334 15.98 -15.55 -14.12
C ASP A 334 14.99 -14.53 -13.54
N VAL A 335 13.89 -14.24 -14.24
CA VAL A 335 12.86 -13.33 -13.76
C VAL A 335 11.89 -14.08 -12.86
N ARG A 336 11.86 -13.70 -11.58
CA ARG A 336 10.99 -14.29 -10.56
C ARG A 336 10.15 -13.23 -9.85
N GLY A 337 9.09 -13.65 -9.17
CA GLY A 337 8.19 -12.78 -8.41
C GLY A 337 7.01 -13.51 -7.78
N ASP A 338 5.95 -12.76 -7.51
CA ASP A 338 4.69 -13.25 -6.89
C ASP A 338 3.54 -13.46 -7.89
N GLY A 339 3.85 -13.62 -9.17
CA GLY A 339 2.89 -13.66 -10.28
C GLY A 339 2.42 -12.29 -10.81
N ILE A 340 2.67 -11.18 -10.11
CA ILE A 340 2.33 -9.82 -10.61
C ILE A 340 3.54 -8.89 -10.55
N VAL A 341 4.22 -8.83 -9.40
CA VAL A 341 5.37 -7.97 -9.14
C VAL A 341 6.66 -8.80 -9.19
N PRO A 342 7.60 -8.44 -10.09
CA PRO A 342 8.92 -9.04 -10.10
C PRO A 342 9.67 -8.74 -8.80
N THR A 343 10.47 -9.70 -8.35
CA THR A 343 11.33 -9.58 -7.16
C THR A 343 12.27 -8.36 -7.26
N ASP A 344 12.71 -7.98 -8.48
CA ASP A 344 13.56 -6.80 -8.71
C ASP A 344 12.91 -5.47 -8.29
N LEU A 345 11.58 -5.39 -8.34
CA LEU A 345 10.82 -4.18 -8.02
C LEU A 345 10.24 -4.19 -6.62
N ALA A 346 10.27 -5.34 -5.92
CA ALA A 346 9.54 -5.53 -4.68
C ALA A 346 10.19 -4.88 -3.44
N PHE A 347 11.36 -4.24 -3.60
CA PHE A 347 12.18 -3.78 -2.47
C PHE A 347 12.65 -2.34 -2.66
N MET A 348 12.59 -1.57 -1.57
CA MET A 348 13.25 -0.28 -1.47
C MET A 348 14.75 -0.47 -1.22
N GLU A 349 15.52 0.60 -1.42
CA GLU A 349 16.94 0.66 -1.08
C GLU A 349 17.20 0.55 0.44
N HIS A 350 18.46 0.31 0.82
CA HIS A 350 18.88 0.34 2.23
C HIS A 350 18.61 1.73 2.85
N PRO A 351 18.09 1.81 4.09
CA PRO A 351 18.04 0.79 5.15
C PRO A 351 16.80 -0.10 5.18
N ALA A 352 15.94 -0.07 4.16
CA ALA A 352 14.80 -0.98 4.14
C ALA A 352 15.27 -2.45 4.13
N ARG A 353 14.67 -3.26 4.99
CA ARG A 353 14.95 -4.70 5.07
C ARG A 353 14.27 -5.41 3.91
N ARG A 354 15.04 -6.28 3.26
CA ARG A 354 14.57 -7.18 2.21
C ARG A 354 14.19 -8.54 2.79
N VAL A 355 12.93 -8.93 2.65
CA VAL A 355 12.42 -10.27 3.00
C VAL A 355 11.92 -10.94 1.74
N VAL A 356 12.69 -11.91 1.23
CA VAL A 356 12.33 -12.70 0.05
C VAL A 356 11.71 -14.02 0.51
N ILE A 357 10.56 -14.39 -0.06
CA ILE A 357 9.86 -15.63 0.27
C ILE A 357 9.80 -16.50 -0.98
N ASP A 358 10.53 -17.62 -0.96
CA ASP A 358 10.52 -18.58 -2.07
C ASP A 358 9.25 -19.44 -2.08
N GLY A 359 8.67 -19.70 -0.90
CA GLY A 359 7.44 -20.47 -0.74
C GLY A 359 6.90 -20.44 0.69
N CYS A 360 5.68 -20.92 0.89
CA CYS A 360 5.07 -21.10 2.20
C CYS A 360 5.85 -22.08 3.06
N ALA A 361 6.16 -21.75 4.31
CA ALA A 361 6.85 -22.67 5.21
C ALA A 361 6.07 -23.96 5.50
N ILE A 362 4.74 -23.92 5.42
CA ILE A 362 3.87 -25.06 5.74
C ILE A 362 3.65 -25.94 4.51
N THR A 363 3.35 -25.34 3.36
CA THR A 363 2.92 -26.08 2.16
C THR A 363 4.00 -26.20 1.09
N GLY A 364 5.08 -25.43 1.19
CA GLY A 364 6.09 -25.30 0.13
C GLY A 364 5.61 -24.56 -1.12
N SER A 365 4.32 -24.22 -1.21
CA SER A 365 3.74 -23.58 -2.39
C SER A 365 4.23 -22.14 -2.57
N ALA A 366 4.35 -21.72 -3.83
CA ALA A 366 4.68 -20.34 -4.18
C ALA A 366 3.68 -19.33 -3.59
N VAL A 367 4.21 -18.21 -3.09
CA VAL A 367 3.41 -17.09 -2.58
C VAL A 367 3.00 -16.20 -3.74
N ARG A 368 1.69 -15.99 -3.88
CA ARG A 368 1.06 -15.19 -4.94
C ARG A 368 0.68 -13.80 -4.45
N HIS A 369 0.59 -12.88 -5.40
CA HIS A 369 0.23 -11.50 -5.16
C HIS A 369 -1.20 -11.34 -4.63
N ALA A 370 -2.18 -11.90 -5.33
CA ALA A 370 -3.59 -11.72 -5.02
C ALA A 370 -4.16 -12.91 -4.24
N HIS A 371 -5.09 -12.62 -3.35
CA HIS A 371 -5.83 -13.61 -2.55
C HIS A 371 -7.34 -13.58 -2.81
N VAL A 372 -7.79 -12.62 -3.63
CA VAL A 372 -9.18 -12.39 -3.94
C VAL A 372 -9.37 -12.01 -5.40
N LEU A 373 -10.57 -12.27 -5.93
CA LEU A 373 -11.03 -11.80 -7.23
C LEU A 373 -12.17 -10.80 -7.06
N PRO A 374 -12.09 -9.61 -7.69
CA PRO A 374 -13.25 -8.73 -7.79
C PRO A 374 -14.44 -9.47 -8.41
N THR A 375 -15.62 -9.29 -7.83
CA THR A 375 -16.88 -9.87 -8.29
C THR A 375 -17.65 -8.88 -9.16
N PRO A 376 -18.53 -9.33 -10.07
CA PRO A 376 -19.36 -8.43 -10.88
C PRO A 376 -20.22 -7.46 -10.06
N TRP A 377 -20.68 -7.88 -8.87
CA TRP A 377 -21.49 -7.06 -7.97
C TRP A 377 -20.73 -5.89 -7.36
N ASN A 378 -19.40 -5.91 -7.43
CA ASN A 378 -18.58 -4.81 -6.98
C ASN A 378 -18.76 -3.50 -7.77
N LEU A 379 -19.36 -3.60 -8.97
CA LEU A 379 -19.75 -2.42 -9.74
C LEU A 379 -21.01 -1.75 -9.19
N LEU A 380 -21.86 -2.51 -8.48
CA LEU A 380 -23.10 -2.02 -7.87
C LEU A 380 -22.88 -1.61 -6.41
N ASP A 381 -22.12 -2.43 -5.67
CA ASP A 381 -21.67 -2.13 -4.31
C ASP A 381 -20.15 -2.14 -4.24
N GLY A 382 -19.57 -0.95 -4.20
CA GLY A 382 -18.12 -0.76 -4.11
C GLY A 382 -17.49 -1.37 -2.86
N ASN A 383 -18.26 -1.67 -1.82
CA ASN A 383 -17.78 -2.23 -0.55
C ASN A 383 -18.00 -3.74 -0.42
N ALA A 384 -18.72 -4.37 -1.35
CA ALA A 384 -19.01 -5.80 -1.28
C ALA A 384 -17.71 -6.63 -1.22
N PRO A 385 -17.66 -7.72 -0.45
CA PRO A 385 -16.46 -8.56 -0.38
C PRO A 385 -16.14 -9.16 -1.76
N SER A 386 -14.86 -9.38 -2.03
CA SER A 386 -14.44 -10.15 -3.20
C SER A 386 -14.68 -11.66 -3.01
N TRP A 387 -14.57 -12.41 -4.10
CA TRP A 387 -14.45 -13.87 -4.00
C TRP A 387 -13.04 -14.23 -3.55
N SER A 388 -12.93 -14.84 -2.37
CA SER A 388 -11.70 -15.45 -1.90
C SER A 388 -11.25 -16.54 -2.86
N LEU A 389 -9.95 -16.53 -3.15
CA LEU A 389 -9.32 -17.63 -3.84
C LEU A 389 -9.31 -18.89 -2.95
N PRO A 390 -9.30 -20.11 -3.54
CA PRO A 390 -9.22 -21.34 -2.76
C PRO A 390 -8.05 -21.35 -1.77
N GLU A 391 -8.22 -21.96 -0.59
CA GLU A 391 -7.20 -21.96 0.48
C GLU A 391 -5.83 -22.52 0.05
N GLY A 392 -5.78 -23.36 -0.98
CA GLY A 392 -4.53 -23.86 -1.56
C GLY A 392 -3.71 -22.80 -2.30
N ILE A 393 -4.30 -21.64 -2.60
CA ILE A 393 -3.64 -20.49 -3.22
C ILE A 393 -3.01 -19.65 -2.09
N ILE A 394 -1.72 -19.88 -1.88
CA ILE A 394 -0.93 -19.17 -0.87
C ILE A 394 -0.68 -17.73 -1.31
N TRP A 395 -0.87 -16.78 -0.39
CA TRP A 395 -0.55 -15.37 -0.55
C TRP A 395 0.17 -14.83 0.69
N TYR A 396 0.53 -13.54 0.70
CA TYR A 396 1.31 -12.94 1.80
C TYR A 396 0.66 -13.04 3.19
N GLY A 397 -0.68 -13.15 3.24
CA GLY A 397 -1.42 -13.33 4.49
C GLY A 397 -1.71 -14.78 4.85
N SER A 398 -1.26 -15.76 4.07
CA SER A 398 -1.50 -17.18 4.38
C SER A 398 -0.72 -17.63 5.62
N PRO A 399 -1.26 -18.60 6.38
CA PRO A 399 -0.49 -19.33 7.40
C PRO A 399 0.81 -19.89 6.81
N GLY A 400 1.92 -19.79 7.55
CA GLY A 400 3.25 -20.20 7.08
C GLY A 400 4.00 -19.16 6.25
N VAL A 401 3.33 -18.09 5.82
CA VAL A 401 3.97 -16.89 5.26
C VAL A 401 4.12 -15.81 6.33
N LEU A 402 3.08 -15.64 7.16
CA LEU A 402 3.04 -14.66 8.25
C LEU A 402 4.19 -14.79 9.26
N ASP A 403 4.78 -15.97 9.44
CA ASP A 403 5.91 -16.19 10.34
C ASP A 403 7.22 -15.56 9.82
N PHE A 404 7.35 -15.38 8.51
CA PHE A 404 8.42 -14.57 7.92
C PHE A 404 8.13 -13.09 8.10
N VAL A 405 6.87 -12.70 7.95
CA VAL A 405 6.44 -11.31 8.13
C VAL A 405 6.70 -10.92 9.58
N LYS A 406 6.25 -11.70 10.58
CA LYS A 406 6.43 -11.49 12.05
C LYS A 406 7.87 -11.12 12.43
N ARG A 407 8.85 -11.83 11.88
CA ARG A 407 10.28 -11.56 12.08
C ARG A 407 10.74 -10.20 11.55
N GLY A 408 9.94 -9.55 10.70
CA GLY A 408 10.13 -8.18 10.21
C GLY A 408 9.46 -7.07 11.04
N TRP A 409 8.46 -7.38 11.89
CA TRP A 409 7.74 -6.36 12.70
C TRP A 409 8.45 -6.05 14.02
N LEU A 410 9.17 -7.03 14.57
CA LEU A 410 9.69 -6.98 15.94
C LEU A 410 11.02 -6.25 16.12
N ILE A 411 11.70 -5.80 15.07
CA ILE A 411 13.07 -5.29 15.20
C ILE A 411 13.07 -3.77 15.26
N ASN A 412 12.88 -3.24 16.47
CA ASN A 412 13.39 -1.91 16.84
C ASN A 412 14.58 -2.00 17.80
N ASP A 413 15.07 -3.21 18.12
CA ASP A 413 16.24 -3.36 18.96
C ASP A 413 17.50 -3.58 18.13
N ILE A 414 18.44 -2.65 18.23
CA ILE A 414 19.77 -2.70 17.59
C ILE A 414 20.55 -3.95 18.03
N THR A 415 20.22 -4.54 19.18
CA THR A 415 20.86 -5.77 19.67
C THR A 415 20.43 -7.03 18.92
N SER A 416 19.18 -7.13 18.46
CA SER A 416 18.70 -8.31 17.71
C SER A 416 19.37 -8.45 16.33
N VAL A 417 19.88 -7.35 15.77
CA VAL A 417 20.64 -7.35 14.51
C VAL A 417 22.02 -7.98 14.71
N VAL A 418 22.64 -7.80 15.88
CA VAL A 418 23.94 -8.39 16.21
C VAL A 418 23.83 -9.90 16.45
N GLU A 419 22.76 -10.37 17.09
CA GLU A 419 22.53 -11.81 17.26
C GLU A 419 22.13 -12.53 15.95
N PHE A 420 21.42 -11.82 15.05
CA PHE A 420 21.07 -12.36 13.74
C PHE A 420 22.29 -12.59 12.83
N PHE A 421 23.29 -11.69 12.85
CA PHE A 421 24.54 -11.89 12.11
C PHE A 421 25.35 -13.08 12.66
N LEU A 422 25.30 -13.32 13.98
CA LEU A 422 25.99 -14.47 14.59
C LEU A 422 25.27 -15.82 14.32
N SER A 423 23.95 -15.83 14.13
CA SER A 423 23.21 -17.07 13.85
C SER A 423 23.29 -17.54 12.39
N ILE A 424 23.52 -16.64 11.43
CA ILE A 424 23.67 -17.02 10.00
C ILE A 424 25.08 -17.52 9.68
N GLU A 425 26.14 -16.95 10.29
CA GLU A 425 27.50 -17.49 10.09
C GLU A 425 27.69 -18.90 10.69
N PHE A 426 26.91 -19.27 11.72
CA PHE A 426 26.99 -20.60 12.33
C PHE A 426 26.21 -21.70 11.60
N THR A 427 25.27 -21.34 10.71
CA THR A 427 24.45 -22.33 9.97
C THR A 427 24.98 -22.61 8.56
N LEU A 428 26.00 -21.89 8.08
CA LEU A 428 26.62 -22.08 6.77
C LEU A 428 28.06 -22.61 6.82
N THR A 429 28.52 -23.11 7.96
CA THR A 429 29.86 -23.74 8.12
C THR A 429 29.85 -25.14 8.72
N LEU A 430 28.69 -25.81 8.75
CA LEU A 430 28.60 -27.23 9.07
C LEU A 430 27.64 -27.94 8.10
N GLU A 431 28.08 -28.07 6.85
CA GLU A 431 27.83 -29.23 5.97
C GLU A 431 28.87 -29.25 4.83
#